data_AF-A0A1H5XM30-F1
#
_entry.id   AF-A0A1H5XM30-F1
#
_cell.length_a   1.000
_cell.length_b   1.000
_cell.length_c   1.000
_cell.angle_alpha   90.00
_cell.angle_beta   90.00
_cell.angle_gamma   90.00
#
_symmetry.space_group_name_H-M   'P 1'
#
loop_
_entity.id
_entity.type
_entity.pdbx_description
1 polymer ?
#
loop_
_entity_poly.entity_id
_entity_poly.type
_entity_poly.pdbx_seq_one_letter_code
_entity_poly.pdbx_strand_id
1 'polypeptide(L)'
;MSAGNGSVSYGALPEQLRSVAGPATGPLRGQCATALQHLYGWLQVAVPQQPQLATAIPPLVQAVQLYRAGLDDACAAQLQWVIAQLHQTRVLRPTLPPL
;
A
#
# COMPACT_ATOMS: atom_id res chain seq x y z
N MET A 1 0.82 45.45 6.23
CA MET A 1 0.67 44.48 7.33
C MET A 1 -0.19 43.34 6.77
N SER A 2 0.32 42.46 5.91
CA SER A 2 1.06 41.21 6.19
C SER A 2 0.32 40.23 7.09
N ALA A 3 -0.24 39.18 6.48
CA ALA A 3 -0.30 37.83 7.05
C ALA A 3 -0.51 36.84 5.88
N GLY A 4 0.60 36.27 5.41
CA GLY A 4 0.62 35.19 4.44
C GLY A 4 0.20 33.89 5.12
N ASN A 5 -0.75 33.17 4.52
CA ASN A 5 -1.14 31.85 4.97
C ASN A 5 -0.35 30.82 4.15
N GLY A 6 0.60 30.16 4.81
CA GLY A 6 1.52 29.22 4.20
C GLY A 6 0.78 27.97 3.73
N SER A 7 0.80 27.76 2.42
CA SER A 7 0.52 26.47 1.81
C SER A 7 1.61 25.48 2.25
N VAL A 8 1.23 24.52 3.10
CA VAL A 8 2.04 23.33 3.36
C VAL A 8 2.16 22.56 2.05
N SER A 9 3.30 22.74 1.39
CA SER A 9 3.70 21.93 0.24
C SER A 9 4.12 20.57 0.77
N TYR A 10 3.22 19.60 0.73
CA TYR A 10 3.58 18.19 0.88
C TYR A 10 4.54 17.86 -0.26
N GLY A 11 5.76 17.48 0.10
CA GLY A 11 6.86 17.25 -0.83
C GLY A 11 6.43 16.39 -2.01
N ALA A 12 6.75 16.87 -3.21
CA ALA A 12 6.59 16.14 -4.45
C ALA A 12 7.24 14.76 -4.31
N LEU A 13 6.40 13.73 -4.30
CA LEU A 13 6.83 12.35 -4.49
C LEU A 13 7.64 12.29 -5.80
N PRO A 14 8.75 11.54 -5.85
CA PRO A 14 9.58 11.46 -7.04
C PRO A 14 8.73 10.99 -8.23
N GLU A 15 8.82 11.74 -9.33
CA GLU A 15 8.03 11.52 -10.56
C GLU A 15 8.21 10.11 -11.15
N GLN A 16 9.21 9.34 -10.72
CA GLN A 16 9.36 7.93 -11.06
C GLN A 16 8.22 7.03 -10.55
N LEU A 17 7.51 7.40 -9.48
CA LEU A 17 6.35 6.65 -8.97
C LEU A 17 5.04 7.03 -9.68
N ARG A 18 4.97 8.16 -10.38
CA ARG A 18 3.75 8.61 -11.07
C ARG A 18 3.48 7.85 -12.38
N SER A 19 4.50 7.22 -12.94
CA SER A 19 4.42 6.55 -14.26
C SER A 19 3.97 5.09 -14.20
N VAL A 20 3.62 4.54 -13.03
CA VAL A 20 2.98 3.22 -12.91
C VAL A 20 1.45 3.32 -12.92
N ALA A 21 0.88 4.52 -12.81
CA ALA A 21 -0.54 4.75 -12.96
C ALA A 21 -0.93 4.74 -14.45
N GLY A 22 -0.96 3.54 -15.05
CA GLY A 22 -1.81 3.31 -16.23
C GLY A 22 -3.26 3.66 -15.88
N PRO A 23 -4.12 3.97 -16.87
CA PRO A 23 -5.48 4.42 -16.60
C PRO A 23 -6.21 3.36 -15.79
N ALA A 24 -6.48 3.64 -14.51
CA ALA A 24 -7.26 2.79 -13.63
C ALA A 24 -8.72 2.87 -14.10
N THR A 25 -9.08 2.08 -15.10
CA THR A 25 -10.38 2.18 -15.80
C THR A 25 -11.53 1.52 -15.04
N GLY A 26 -11.49 1.51 -13.70
CA GLY A 26 -12.55 0.95 -12.86
C GLY A 26 -12.36 1.21 -11.35
N PRO A 27 -13.45 1.29 -10.58
CA PRO A 27 -13.41 1.57 -9.13
C PRO A 27 -12.65 0.48 -8.35
N LEU A 28 -12.76 -0.78 -8.76
CA LEU A 28 -12.02 -1.91 -8.15
C LEU A 28 -10.51 -1.78 -8.37
N ARG A 29 -10.12 -1.38 -9.59
CA ARG A 29 -8.73 -1.16 -9.95
C ARG A 29 -8.10 -0.04 -9.13
N GLY A 30 -8.81 1.06 -8.94
CA GLY A 30 -8.39 2.15 -8.05
C GLY A 30 -8.20 1.68 -6.60
N GLN A 31 -9.13 0.88 -6.07
CA GLN A 31 -9.05 0.33 -4.71
C GLN A 31 -7.85 -0.60 -4.54
N CYS A 32 -7.58 -1.49 -5.51
CA CYS A 32 -6.42 -2.36 -5.51
C CYS A 32 -5.10 -1.58 -5.46
N ALA A 33 -4.97 -0.55 -6.30
CA ALA A 33 -3.77 0.28 -6.34
C ALA A 33 -3.53 1.02 -5.02
N THR A 34 -4.58 1.63 -4.44
CA THR A 34 -4.49 2.32 -3.15
C THR A 34 -4.13 1.37 -2.01
N ALA A 35 -4.75 0.20 -1.94
CA ALA A 35 -4.47 -0.80 -0.92
C ALA A 35 -3.03 -1.34 -1.02
N LEU A 36 -2.55 -1.60 -2.24
CA LEU A 36 -1.15 -1.99 -2.49
C LEU A 36 -0.17 -0.93 -2.02
N GLN A 37 -0.40 0.34 -2.36
CA GLN A 37 0.47 1.44 -1.96
C GLN A 37 0.49 1.61 -0.44
N HIS A 38 -0.67 1.54 0.21
CA HIS A 38 -0.77 1.66 1.66
C HIS A 38 -0.01 0.52 2.37
N LEU A 39 -0.22 -0.73 1.94
CA LEU A 39 0.46 -1.90 2.50
C LEU A 39 1.98 -1.83 2.31
N TYR A 40 2.44 -1.36 1.16
CA TYR A 40 3.86 -1.22 0.89
C TYR A 40 4.51 -0.16 1.80
N GLY A 41 3.87 1.00 1.94
CA GLY A 41 4.32 2.05 2.86
C GLY A 41 4.33 1.58 4.32
N TRP A 42 3.30 0.85 4.73
CA TRP A 42 3.24 0.26 6.07
C TRP A 42 4.38 -0.75 6.30
N LEU A 43 4.63 -1.64 5.34
CA LEU A 43 5.71 -2.63 5.44
C LEU A 43 7.09 -1.98 5.51
N GLN A 44 7.33 -0.87 4.81
CA GLN A 44 8.62 -0.16 4.89
C GLN A 44 8.93 0.31 6.32
N VAL A 45 7.90 0.66 7.10
CA VAL A 45 8.04 1.06 8.51
C VAL A 45 8.04 -0.15 9.45
N ALA A 46 7.23 -1.17 9.14
CA ALA A 46 7.02 -2.32 10.01
C ALA A 46 8.12 -3.39 9.91
N VAL A 47 8.68 -3.65 8.72
CA VAL A 47 9.75 -4.64 8.49
C VAL A 47 11.01 -4.39 9.33
N PRO A 48 11.56 -3.16 9.46
CA PRO A 48 12.73 -2.95 10.30
C PRO A 48 12.46 -3.22 11.79
N GLN A 49 11.22 -3.06 12.26
CA GLN A 49 10.81 -3.43 13.62
C GLN A 49 10.53 -4.94 13.75
N GLN A 50 10.05 -5.56 12.67
CA GLN A 50 9.69 -6.96 12.63
C GLN A 50 10.02 -7.59 11.26
N PRO A 51 11.23 -8.14 11.11
CA PRO A 51 11.69 -8.67 9.82
C PRO A 51 10.84 -9.84 9.32
N GLN A 52 10.13 -10.53 10.21
CA GLN A 52 9.18 -11.60 9.87
C GLN A 52 8.04 -11.13 8.95
N LEU A 53 7.70 -9.84 8.95
CA LEU A 53 6.69 -9.27 8.06
C LEU A 53 7.15 -9.24 6.59
N ALA A 54 8.45 -9.38 6.32
CA ALA A 54 8.96 -9.52 4.95
C ALA A 54 8.38 -10.75 4.23
N THR A 55 7.86 -11.74 4.96
CA THR A 55 7.14 -12.89 4.39
C THR A 55 5.84 -12.51 3.69
N ALA A 56 5.29 -11.31 3.95
CA ALA A 56 4.15 -10.75 3.23
C ALA A 56 4.53 -10.06 1.91
N ILE A 57 5.84 -9.86 1.62
CA ILE A 57 6.29 -9.25 0.37
C ILE A 57 5.95 -10.12 -0.86
N PRO A 58 6.24 -11.44 -0.90
CA PRO A 58 5.86 -12.29 -2.02
C PRO A 58 4.36 -12.26 -2.40
N PRO A 59 3.39 -12.41 -1.46
CA PRO A 59 1.98 -12.35 -1.83
C PRO A 59 1.52 -10.95 -2.26
N LEU A 60 2.17 -9.87 -1.79
CA LEU A 60 1.92 -8.51 -2.30
C LEU A 60 2.45 -8.33 -3.73
N VAL A 61 3.64 -8.85 -4.04
CA VAL A 61 4.17 -8.87 -5.41
C VAL A 61 3.19 -9.61 -6.32
N GLN A 62 2.62 -10.72 -5.87
CA GLN A 62 1.61 -11.44 -6.63
C GLN A 62 0.33 -10.62 -6.86
N ALA A 63 -0.16 -9.89 -5.85
CA ALA A 63 -1.29 -8.96 -6.02
C ALA A 63 -0.99 -7.84 -7.04
N VAL A 64 0.24 -7.30 -7.07
CA VAL A 64 0.66 -6.34 -8.11
C VAL A 64 0.64 -6.97 -9.50
N GLN A 65 1.07 -8.23 -9.64
CA GLN A 65 1.03 -8.93 -10.92
C GLN A 65 -0.42 -9.14 -11.40
N LEU A 66 -1.34 -9.50 -10.50
CA LEU A 66 -2.76 -9.63 -10.80
C LEU A 66 -3.36 -8.29 -11.25
N TYR A 67 -3.05 -7.21 -10.54
CA TYR A 67 -3.44 -5.84 -10.92
C TYR A 67 -2.91 -5.46 -12.31
N ARG A 68 -1.66 -5.79 -12.62
CA ARG A 68 -1.06 -5.53 -13.95
C ARG A 68 -1.68 -6.37 -15.05
N ALA A 69 -2.11 -7.60 -14.72
CA ALA A 69 -2.84 -8.48 -15.63
C ALA A 69 -4.31 -8.05 -15.84
N GLY A 70 -4.80 -7.02 -15.15
CA GLY A 70 -6.20 -6.60 -15.20
C GLY A 70 -7.16 -7.54 -14.48
N LEU A 71 -6.65 -8.42 -13.63
CA LEU A 71 -7.44 -9.36 -12.83
C LEU A 71 -7.80 -8.70 -11.49
N ASP A 72 -8.67 -7.70 -11.54
CA ASP A 72 -9.00 -6.84 -10.41
C ASP A 72 -9.68 -7.59 -9.24
N ASP A 73 -10.60 -8.53 -9.53
CA ASP A 73 -11.25 -9.36 -8.49
C ASP A 73 -10.26 -10.27 -7.75
N ALA A 74 -9.35 -10.91 -8.50
CA ALA A 74 -8.31 -11.74 -7.92
C ALA A 74 -7.32 -10.91 -7.10
N CYS A 75 -6.99 -9.70 -7.57
CA CYS A 75 -6.19 -8.74 -6.83
C CYS A 75 -6.86 -8.36 -5.49
N ALA A 76 -8.15 -8.04 -5.51
CA ALA A 76 -8.90 -7.66 -4.31
C ALA A 76 -8.95 -8.81 -3.28
N ALA A 77 -9.25 -10.03 -3.72
CA ALA A 77 -9.26 -11.20 -2.86
C ALA A 77 -7.88 -11.48 -2.24
N GLN A 78 -6.81 -11.38 -3.05
CA GLN A 78 -5.43 -11.56 -2.59
C GLN A 78 -5.05 -10.51 -1.53
N LEU A 79 -5.41 -9.24 -1.77
CA LEU A 79 -5.12 -8.15 -0.83
C LEU A 79 -5.86 -8.31 0.49
N GLN A 80 -7.16 -8.65 0.44
CA GLN A 80 -7.96 -8.88 1.65
C GLN A 80 -7.35 -9.99 2.54
N TRP A 81 -6.88 -11.07 1.92
CA TRP A 81 -6.22 -12.15 2.65
C TRP A 81 -4.92 -11.69 3.33
N VAL A 82 -4.07 -10.94 2.61
CA VAL A 82 -2.82 -10.39 3.16
C VAL A 82 -3.11 -9.40 4.30
N ILE A 83 -4.07 -8.50 4.13
CA ILE A 83 -4.50 -7.53 5.15
C ILE A 83 -4.97 -8.26 6.40
N ALA A 84 -5.79 -9.31 6.26
CA ALA A 84 -6.28 -10.09 7.40
C ALA A 84 -5.13 -10.77 8.17
N GLN A 85 -4.16 -11.35 7.47
CA GLN A 85 -2.96 -11.94 8.10
C GLN A 85 -2.10 -10.91 8.83
N LEU A 86 -1.90 -9.74 8.23
CA LEU A 86 -1.14 -8.66 8.86
C LEU A 86 -1.87 -8.10 10.09
N HIS A 87 -3.19 -7.97 10.02
CA HIS A 87 -4.01 -7.58 11.17
C HIS A 87 -3.87 -8.56 12.34
N GLN A 88 -3.93 -9.88 12.08
CA GLN A 88 -3.71 -10.89 13.12
C GLN A 88 -2.31 -10.77 13.74
N THR A 89 -1.29 -10.56 12.91
CA THR A 89 0.09 -10.39 13.38
C THR A 89 0.24 -9.14 14.25
N ARG A 90 -0.46 -8.05 13.90
CA ARG A 90 -0.49 -6.80 14.66
C ARG A 90 -1.21 -6.95 16.00
N VAL A 91 -2.31 -7.68 16.07
CA VAL A 91 -3.00 -7.95 17.36
C VAL A 91 -2.06 -8.64 18.35
N LEU A 92 -1.19 -9.52 17.85
CA LEU A 92 -0.19 -10.21 18.67
C LEU A 92 1.04 -9.33 18.97
N ARG A 93 1.23 -8.22 18.24
CA ARG A 93 2.38 -7.31 18.39
C ARG A 93 1.97 -5.84 18.33
N PRO A 94 1.58 -5.25 19.49
CA PRO A 94 1.07 -3.88 19.56
C PRO A 94 2.13 -2.81 19.27
N THR A 95 3.41 -3.17 19.13
CA THR A 95 4.50 -2.26 18.74
C THR A 95 4.47 -1.89 17.26
N LEU A 96 3.68 -2.59 16.44
CA LEU A 96 3.54 -2.31 15.02
C LEU A 96 2.63 -1.11 14.73
N PRO A 97 2.93 -0.32 13.67
CA PRO A 97 2.10 0.81 13.26
C PRO A 97 0.67 0.37 12.86
N PRO A 98 -0.32 1.28 12.92
CA PRO A 98 -1.67 1.01 12.41
C PRO A 98 -1.67 0.76 10.91
N LEU A 99 -2.48 -0.22 10.51
CA LEU A 99 -2.68 -0.69 9.14
C LEU A 99 -4.05 -0.20 8.66
#